data_AF-X6MZR7-F1
#
_entry.id   AF-X6MZR7-F1
#
_cell.length_a   1.000
_cell.length_b   1.000
_cell.length_c   1.000
_cell.angle_alpha   90.00
_cell.angle_beta   90.00
_cell.angle_gamma   90.00
#
_symmetry.space_group_name_H-M   'P 1'
#
loop_
_entity.id
_entity.type
_entity.pdbx_description
1 polymer ?
#
loop_
_entity_poly.entity_id
_entity_poly.type
_entity_poly.pdbx_seq_one_letter_code
_entity_poly.pdbx_strand_id
1 'polypeptide(L)'
;MDLKGVFVANPPNCNNLDRLHFSYPSFPNLKMERFGRVSKVIAEWDIRQANLKINRSKEINKAMQQLMAMQYAHQIDQIKSWDNYCDSTIFLQCFIRRGLDRITFLKQKNCILCIQTSHRLLKDTCKQRQNFLALVQHCRVLQASIRTYLCAQKMKLHRYENSIQTLQGIIKSFSVQKSHCILKQHTLCLQTSVRTRQCQFESLRILKATYQIQSYMTSSKARFEYLQHLQQIASCQAVIRAAFVRKTQAKCIQQRMQQLRDEILVLWAKTFTAFNYRAKFWCVFNTPTYLNLSIHCEELNRLQSLLNEMNKSPEKMQEQISRFEAERREFYFILKEKTPPSVLLSFYTTLNIDPKSKHKKAQLIDNIYHLETNPMTSATIILAACGSFPGCILDVTSQVELRRAERIRKNLMLTVKSSLQSLQALHRIATCQENANRRHSRYICHLHDELEIVQDIEKDLVEEQLQNSYPSQQGLLPSQASLASNDIYSADNQNTSKLMIQRRKKRFISSCFISRKSLDSVFSGWRVPSVQADGSKSSATNQVILEQQKQNENEDENQQNIAVRLYPIVE
;
A
#
# COMPACT_ATOMS: atom_id res chain seq x y z
N MET A 1 -5.08 50.12 100.69
CA MET A 1 -5.27 49.70 99.29
C MET A 1 -4.63 48.34 99.14
N ASP A 2 -5.47 47.32 98.96
CA ASP A 2 -5.10 45.91 98.94
C ASP A 2 -4.45 45.51 97.61
N LEU A 3 -3.18 45.11 97.65
CA LEU A 3 -2.56 44.35 96.58
C LEU A 3 -3.00 42.89 96.69
N LYS A 4 -4.17 42.57 96.14
CA LYS A 4 -4.53 41.18 95.83
C LYS A 4 -3.51 40.65 94.82
N GLY A 5 -2.73 39.64 95.22
CA GLY A 5 -1.77 38.96 94.35
C GLY A 5 -2.47 38.39 93.12
N VAL A 6 -2.23 39.00 91.97
CA VAL A 6 -2.66 38.51 90.66
C VAL A 6 -1.69 37.40 90.24
N PHE A 7 -2.17 36.16 90.24
CA PHE A 7 -1.49 35.06 89.55
C PHE A 7 -1.72 35.22 88.04
N VAL A 8 -0.69 35.59 87.29
CA VAL A 8 -0.70 35.55 85.83
C VAL A 8 -0.23 34.15 85.41
N ALA A 9 -1.15 33.30 84.95
CA ALA A 9 -0.79 32.09 84.23
C ALA A 9 -0.42 32.47 82.79
N ASN A 10 0.73 32.00 82.29
CA ASN A 10 1.10 32.20 80.87
C ASN A 10 0.03 31.57 79.96
N PRO A 11 -0.48 32.27 78.94
CA PRO A 11 -1.37 31.65 77.96
C PRO A 11 -0.61 30.55 77.20
N PRO A 12 -1.25 29.40 76.90
CA PRO A 12 -0.61 28.33 76.13
C PRO A 12 -0.28 28.84 74.71
N ASN A 13 0.94 28.51 74.28
CA ASN A 13 1.55 28.87 73.01
C ASN A 13 0.58 28.67 71.83
N CYS A 14 0.19 29.76 71.18
CA CYS A 14 -0.70 29.76 70.03
C CYS A 14 0.03 29.18 68.82
N ASN A 15 -0.29 27.96 68.41
CA ASN A 15 -0.21 27.50 67.02
C ASN A 15 -1.05 26.22 66.87
N ASN A 16 -2.20 26.37 66.22
CA ASN A 16 -3.14 25.32 65.76
C ASN A 16 -4.02 24.61 66.80
N LEU A 17 -5.11 25.25 67.22
CA LEU A 17 -6.29 24.51 67.68
C LEU A 17 -7.60 25.11 67.14
N ASP A 18 -8.34 24.23 66.46
CA ASP A 18 -9.71 24.36 65.99
C ASP A 18 -10.71 24.67 67.13
N ARG A 19 -11.86 25.21 66.71
CA ARG A 19 -13.01 25.67 67.50
C ARG A 19 -13.57 24.63 68.48
N LEU A 20 -12.91 24.42 69.62
CA LEU A 20 -13.48 23.73 70.78
C LEU A 20 -13.45 24.66 72.00
N HIS A 21 -14.64 25.01 72.49
CA HIS A 21 -14.83 25.77 73.72
C HIS A 21 -14.25 25.01 74.92
N PHE A 22 -13.23 25.57 75.58
CA PHE A 22 -12.79 25.09 76.89
C PHE A 22 -13.62 25.77 77.98
N SER A 23 -14.57 25.04 78.55
CA SER A 23 -15.20 25.39 79.84
C SER A 23 -14.35 24.79 80.96
N TYR A 24 -13.87 25.63 81.89
CA TYR A 24 -13.31 25.16 83.16
C TYR A 24 -14.46 25.07 84.17
N PRO A 25 -14.91 23.86 84.54
CA PRO A 25 -16.10 23.70 85.38
C PRO A 25 -15.90 24.15 86.84
N SER A 26 -14.67 24.40 87.31
CA SER A 26 -14.36 25.12 88.56
C SER A 26 -12.85 25.29 88.74
N PHE A 27 -12.45 26.30 89.51
CA PHE A 27 -11.06 26.44 89.99
C PHE A 27 -10.72 25.27 90.93
N PRO A 28 -9.54 24.63 90.81
CA PRO A 28 -9.17 23.53 91.68
C PRO A 28 -9.11 24.01 93.14
N ASN A 29 -9.85 23.33 94.03
CA ASN A 29 -9.80 23.55 95.47
C ASN A 29 -8.37 23.29 95.98
N LEU A 30 -7.62 24.37 96.20
CA LEU A 30 -6.28 24.31 96.78
C LEU A 30 -6.41 23.88 98.26
N LYS A 31 -5.98 22.66 98.56
CA LYS A 31 -5.89 22.17 99.94
C LYS A 31 -4.88 23.02 100.71
N MET A 32 -5.36 23.73 101.75
CA MET A 32 -4.59 24.58 102.67
C MET A 32 -3.33 23.89 103.24
N GLU A 33 -3.34 22.56 103.31
CA GLU A 33 -2.23 21.72 103.81
C GLU A 33 -0.93 21.85 103.01
N ARG A 34 -0.97 22.32 101.76
CA ARG A 34 0.24 22.50 100.93
C ARG A 34 0.95 23.85 101.15
N PHE A 35 0.34 24.76 101.89
CA PHE A 35 0.98 25.99 102.35
C PHE A 35 1.46 25.72 103.78
N GLY A 36 2.77 25.67 103.98
CA GLY A 36 3.36 25.46 105.31
C GLY A 36 2.81 26.43 106.36
N ARG A 37 2.87 26.06 107.66
CA ARG A 37 2.34 26.86 108.79
C ARG A 37 2.69 28.35 108.62
N VAL A 38 1.70 29.14 108.22
CA VAL A 38 1.83 30.60 108.16
C VAL A 38 1.93 31.07 109.61
N SER A 39 3.11 31.52 110.02
CA SER A 39 3.33 32.09 111.35
C SER A 39 2.38 33.27 111.53
N LYS A 40 1.60 33.29 112.61
CA LYS A 40 0.77 34.44 112.96
C LYS A 40 1.70 35.65 113.13
N VAL A 41 1.53 36.66 112.29
CA VAL A 41 2.19 37.95 112.46
C VAL A 41 1.74 38.52 113.80
N ILE A 42 2.66 38.66 114.75
CA ILE A 42 2.40 39.29 116.06
C ILE A 42 2.05 40.75 115.76
N ALA A 43 0.83 41.14 116.09
CA ALA A 43 0.36 42.48 115.82
C ALA A 43 1.11 43.50 116.69
N GLU A 44 1.44 44.65 116.12
CA GLU A 44 2.30 45.69 116.70
C GLU A 44 1.84 46.23 118.08
N TRP A 45 0.58 45.99 118.46
CA TRP A 45 0.01 46.41 119.74
C TRP A 45 0.44 45.53 120.93
N ASP A 46 0.75 44.24 120.71
CA ASP A 46 1.22 43.34 121.78
C ASP A 46 2.62 43.74 122.31
N ILE A 47 3.42 44.38 121.45
CA ILE A 47 4.76 44.89 121.81
C ILE A 47 4.65 46.08 122.79
N ARG A 48 3.56 46.86 122.75
CA ARG A 48 3.34 48.01 123.65
C ARG A 48 2.95 47.59 125.07
N GLN A 49 2.21 46.48 125.24
CA GLN A 49 1.87 45.98 126.58
C GLN A 49 3.06 45.36 127.32
N ALA A 50 3.99 44.71 126.60
CA ALA A 50 5.21 44.18 127.19
C ALA A 50 6.12 45.28 127.77
N ASN A 51 6.20 46.43 127.10
CA ASN A 51 7.03 47.57 127.54
C ASN A 51 6.45 48.32 128.76
N LEU A 52 5.13 48.30 128.98
CA LEU A 52 4.52 48.92 130.18
C LEU A 52 4.85 48.17 131.49
N LYS A 53 5.02 46.85 131.45
CA LYS A 53 5.45 46.05 132.61
C LYS A 53 6.90 46.32 133.01
N ILE A 54 7.77 46.66 132.06
CA ILE A 54 9.19 46.95 132.31
C ILE A 54 9.38 48.32 132.95
N ASN A 55 8.50 49.30 132.68
CA ASN A 55 8.62 50.64 133.27
C ASN A 55 8.12 50.72 134.72
N ARG A 56 7.12 49.92 135.13
CA ARG A 56 6.68 49.86 136.54
C ARG A 56 7.73 49.30 137.51
N SER A 57 8.61 48.40 137.06
CA SER A 57 9.65 47.84 137.95
C SER A 57 10.81 48.82 138.20
N LYS A 58 11.03 49.81 137.32
CA LYS A 58 12.06 50.83 137.51
C LYS A 58 11.66 51.85 138.58
N GLU A 59 10.38 52.19 138.69
CA GLU A 59 9.88 53.13 139.71
C GLU A 59 9.86 52.50 141.12
N ILE A 60 9.45 51.23 141.24
CA ILE A 60 9.46 50.50 142.52
C ILE A 60 10.89 50.35 143.06
N ASN A 61 11.87 50.07 142.19
CA ASN A 61 13.28 49.97 142.60
C ASN A 61 13.87 51.32 143.03
N LYS A 62 13.40 52.45 142.43
CA LYS A 62 13.82 53.80 142.83
C LYS A 62 13.28 54.18 144.22
N ALA A 63 12.02 53.86 144.50
CA ALA A 63 11.40 54.08 145.81
C ALA A 63 12.07 53.23 146.91
N MET A 64 12.41 51.97 146.61
CA MET A 64 13.08 51.08 147.56
C MET A 64 14.54 51.51 147.84
N GLN A 65 15.25 52.02 146.84
CA GLN A 65 16.58 52.62 147.04
C GLN A 65 16.53 53.88 147.90
N GLN A 66 15.51 54.73 147.73
CA GLN A 66 15.32 55.92 148.59
C GLN A 66 14.98 55.54 150.04
N LEU A 67 14.17 54.50 150.25
CA LEU A 67 13.79 54.02 151.58
C LEU A 67 14.97 53.39 152.33
N MET A 68 15.82 52.63 151.64
CA MET A 68 17.07 52.11 152.21
C MET A 68 18.08 53.23 152.54
N ALA A 69 18.19 54.27 151.70
CA ALA A 69 19.08 55.40 151.98
C ALA A 69 18.66 56.19 153.23
N MET A 70 17.35 56.35 153.49
CA MET A 70 16.85 56.96 154.74
C MET A 70 17.13 56.10 155.98
N GLN A 71 17.01 54.77 155.87
CA GLN A 71 17.30 53.87 156.99
C GLN A 71 18.78 53.82 157.35
N TYR A 72 19.67 53.86 156.36
CA TYR A 72 21.12 53.89 156.61
C TYR A 72 21.60 55.21 157.22
N ALA A 73 20.99 56.35 156.89
CA ALA A 73 21.32 57.63 157.49
C ALA A 73 21.04 57.67 159.02
N HIS A 74 20.01 56.95 159.49
CA HIS A 74 19.68 56.90 160.92
C HIS A 74 20.60 55.99 161.75
N GLN A 75 21.29 55.03 161.12
CA GLN A 75 22.21 54.12 161.81
C GLN A 75 23.65 54.64 161.90
N ILE A 76 24.01 55.70 161.17
CA ILE A 76 25.36 56.28 161.18
C ILE A 76 25.66 57.01 162.52
N ASP A 77 24.65 57.52 163.23
CA ASP A 77 24.83 58.16 164.54
C ASP A 77 25.14 57.18 165.69
N GLN A 78 25.13 55.87 165.45
CA GLN A 78 25.37 54.85 166.50
C GLN A 78 26.69 54.08 166.36
N ILE A 79 27.54 54.40 165.39
CA ILE A 79 28.78 53.64 165.15
C ILE A 79 29.92 54.21 166.01
N LYS A 80 30.12 53.62 167.20
CA LYS A 80 31.12 54.02 168.20
C LYS A 80 32.58 53.61 167.91
N SER A 81 32.93 53.11 166.72
CA SER A 81 34.35 52.91 166.35
C SER A 81 34.59 52.83 164.83
N TRP A 82 35.74 53.37 164.39
CA TRP A 82 36.17 53.51 163.00
C TRP A 82 36.43 52.17 162.28
N ASP A 83 36.83 51.13 163.01
CA ASP A 83 37.17 49.82 162.43
C ASP A 83 35.95 49.11 161.80
N ASN A 84 34.76 49.32 162.36
CA ASN A 84 33.52 48.69 161.88
C ASN A 84 33.04 49.24 160.52
N TYR A 85 33.42 50.48 160.21
CA TYR A 85 33.12 51.13 158.93
C TYR A 85 33.94 50.51 157.79
N CYS A 86 35.25 50.30 158.02
CA CYS A 86 36.16 49.72 157.03
C CYS A 86 35.73 48.32 156.59
N ASP A 87 35.42 47.43 157.53
CA ASP A 87 34.99 46.05 157.24
C ASP A 87 33.68 46.00 156.44
N SER A 88 32.73 46.87 156.78
CA SER A 88 31.45 46.97 156.07
C SER A 88 31.64 47.44 154.62
N THR A 89 32.54 48.39 154.37
CA THR A 89 32.88 48.82 153.00
C THR A 89 33.60 47.73 152.20
N ILE A 90 34.54 46.99 152.81
CA ILE A 90 35.25 45.90 152.12
C ILE A 90 34.28 44.78 151.75
N PHE A 91 33.38 44.39 152.67
CA PHE A 91 32.35 43.39 152.39
C PHE A 91 31.45 43.80 151.22
N LEU A 92 31.00 45.06 151.20
CA LEU A 92 30.17 45.60 150.13
C LEU A 92 30.91 45.62 148.79
N GLN A 93 32.19 46.02 148.77
CA GLN A 93 33.02 46.01 147.56
C GLN A 93 33.25 44.58 147.03
N CYS A 94 33.50 43.61 147.91
CA CYS A 94 33.62 42.20 147.53
C CYS A 94 32.31 41.66 146.94
N PHE A 95 31.17 42.01 147.52
CA PHE A 95 29.86 41.59 147.01
C PHE A 95 29.56 42.19 145.63
N ILE A 96 29.84 43.48 145.42
CA ILE A 96 29.66 44.17 144.14
C ILE A 96 30.58 43.59 143.06
N ARG A 97 31.88 43.39 143.35
CA ARG A 97 32.83 42.79 142.41
C ARG A 97 32.40 41.40 141.98
N ARG A 98 32.03 40.54 142.94
CA ARG A 98 31.48 39.20 142.66
C ARG A 98 30.21 39.26 141.79
N GLY A 99 29.33 40.23 142.03
CA GLY A 99 28.14 40.46 141.22
C GLY A 99 28.46 40.83 139.78
N LEU A 100 29.40 41.76 139.57
CA LEU A 100 29.85 42.19 138.25
C LEU A 100 30.53 41.05 137.48
N ASP A 101 31.41 40.28 138.12
CA ASP A 101 32.09 39.13 137.50
C ASP A 101 31.11 38.02 137.11
N ARG A 102 30.07 37.80 137.91
CA ARG A 102 29.01 36.85 137.56
C ARG A 102 28.22 37.30 136.33
N ILE A 103 27.95 38.60 136.20
CA ILE A 103 27.24 39.16 135.04
C ILE A 103 28.09 39.04 133.77
N THR A 104 29.39 39.36 133.83
CA THR A 104 30.29 39.24 132.68
C THR A 104 30.43 37.78 132.23
N PHE A 105 30.59 36.85 133.17
CA PHE A 105 30.60 35.41 132.88
C PHE A 105 29.30 34.93 132.23
N LEU A 106 28.14 35.32 132.77
CA LEU A 106 26.83 34.92 132.20
C LEU A 106 26.63 35.47 130.78
N LYS A 107 27.07 36.70 130.50
CA LYS A 107 27.06 37.26 129.14
C LYS A 107 27.91 36.43 128.19
N GLN A 108 29.15 36.09 128.58
CA GLN A 108 30.04 35.27 127.77
C GLN A 108 29.46 33.86 127.52
N LYS A 109 28.92 33.21 128.56
CA LYS A 109 28.26 31.91 128.45
C LYS A 109 27.08 31.96 127.47
N ASN A 110 26.23 32.99 127.55
CA ASN A 110 25.09 33.13 126.66
C ASN A 110 25.50 33.39 125.21
N CYS A 111 26.57 34.16 124.96
CA CYS A 111 27.13 34.32 123.62
C CYS A 111 27.61 32.98 123.04
N ILE A 112 28.33 32.18 123.82
CA ILE A 112 28.81 30.86 123.38
C ILE A 112 27.63 29.93 123.08
N LEU A 113 26.61 29.89 123.93
CA LEU A 113 25.41 29.09 123.68
C LEU A 113 24.68 29.50 122.40
N CYS A 114 24.60 30.80 122.10
CA CYS A 114 24.01 31.31 120.87
C CYS A 114 24.81 30.90 119.63
N ILE A 115 26.14 30.94 119.70
CA ILE A 115 27.02 30.46 118.63
C ILE A 115 26.84 28.95 118.43
N GLN A 116 26.82 28.18 119.52
CA GLN A 116 26.67 26.72 119.46
C GLN A 116 25.30 26.29 118.90
N THR A 117 24.22 26.97 119.29
CA THR A 117 22.88 26.67 118.77
C THR A 117 22.76 27.06 117.30
N SER A 118 23.30 28.22 116.90
CA SER A 118 23.36 28.65 115.50
C SER A 118 24.13 27.67 114.63
N HIS A 119 25.30 27.21 115.09
CA HIS A 119 26.12 26.24 114.36
C HIS A 119 25.41 24.88 114.15
N ARG A 120 24.73 24.36 115.18
CA ARG A 120 23.95 23.11 115.05
C ARG A 120 22.81 23.27 114.04
N LEU A 121 22.10 24.39 114.09
CA LEU A 121 21.02 24.69 113.15
C LEU A 121 21.54 24.84 111.71
N LEU A 122 22.70 25.47 111.52
CA LEU A 122 23.37 25.54 110.21
C LEU A 122 23.74 24.15 109.68
N LYS A 123 24.27 23.27 110.54
CA LYS A 123 24.63 21.90 110.14
C LYS A 123 23.41 21.09 109.71
N ASP A 124 22.32 21.18 110.46
CA ASP A 124 21.07 20.46 110.16
C ASP A 124 20.41 20.98 108.88
N THR A 125 20.39 22.31 108.68
CA THR A 125 19.87 22.92 107.44
C THR A 125 20.71 22.54 106.21
N CYS A 126 22.04 22.47 106.33
CA CYS A 126 22.91 21.96 105.28
C CYS A 126 22.59 20.49 104.93
N LYS A 127 22.39 19.63 105.93
CA LYS A 127 22.03 18.21 105.72
C LYS A 127 20.66 18.07 105.05
N GLN A 128 19.66 18.83 105.50
CA GLN A 128 18.33 18.85 104.87
C GLN A 128 18.40 19.37 103.43
N ARG A 129 19.20 20.40 103.16
CA ARG A 129 19.41 20.92 101.81
C ARG A 129 20.06 19.88 100.90
N GLN A 130 21.07 19.15 101.38
CA GLN A 130 21.69 18.06 100.61
C GLN A 130 20.68 16.95 100.28
N ASN A 131 19.87 16.52 101.25
CA ASN A 131 18.82 15.51 101.02
C ASN A 131 17.78 16.00 100.00
N PHE A 132 17.37 17.27 100.08
CA PHE A 132 16.44 17.86 99.12
C PHE A 132 17.03 17.92 97.70
N LEU A 133 18.30 18.33 97.57
CA LEU A 133 18.98 18.36 96.28
C LEU A 133 19.13 16.96 95.66
N ALA A 134 19.43 15.94 96.47
CA ALA A 134 19.46 14.56 96.01
C ALA A 134 18.09 14.10 95.49
N LEU A 135 17.01 14.39 96.24
CA LEU A 135 15.65 14.07 95.81
C LEU A 135 15.30 14.77 94.47
N VAL A 136 15.61 16.06 94.33
CA VAL A 136 15.40 16.81 93.08
C VAL A 136 16.17 16.18 91.92
N GLN A 137 17.42 15.75 92.16
CA GLN A 137 18.22 15.08 91.13
C GLN A 137 17.59 13.75 90.71
N HIS A 138 17.12 12.92 91.65
CA HIS A 138 16.40 11.68 91.33
C HIS A 138 15.11 11.96 90.54
N CYS A 139 14.33 12.97 90.91
CA CYS A 139 13.15 13.39 90.15
C CYS A 139 13.51 13.83 88.73
N ARG A 140 14.62 14.56 88.54
CA ARG A 140 15.09 14.97 87.20
C ARG A 140 15.47 13.77 86.34
N VAL A 141 16.19 12.79 86.90
CA VAL A 141 16.55 11.56 86.18
C VAL A 141 15.30 10.77 85.79
N LEU A 142 14.33 10.64 86.70
CA LEU A 142 13.05 9.98 86.40
C LEU A 142 12.25 10.73 85.33
N GLN A 143 12.18 12.06 85.39
CA GLN A 143 11.53 12.86 84.35
C GLN A 143 12.22 12.72 83.00
N ALA A 144 13.55 12.66 82.98
CA ALA A 144 14.32 12.43 81.76
C ALA A 144 14.06 11.03 81.18
N SER A 145 14.07 9.98 82.02
CA SER A 145 13.81 8.61 81.55
C SER A 145 12.39 8.45 80.99
N ILE A 146 11.39 9.05 81.64
CA ILE A 146 10.00 9.06 81.14
C ILE A 146 9.91 9.79 79.79
N ARG A 147 10.54 10.97 79.65
CA ARG A 147 10.56 11.71 78.38
C ARG A 147 11.23 10.91 77.26
N THR A 148 12.35 10.26 77.56
CA THR A 148 13.05 9.39 76.59
C THR A 148 12.20 8.20 76.20
N TYR A 149 11.52 7.54 77.14
CA TYR A 149 10.59 6.44 76.86
C TYR A 149 9.44 6.88 75.95
N LEU A 150 8.77 8.00 76.27
CA LEU A 150 7.68 8.54 75.45
C LEU A 150 8.16 8.92 74.04
N CYS A 151 9.35 9.51 73.92
CA CYS A 151 9.95 9.80 72.62
C CYS A 151 10.23 8.53 71.81
N ALA A 152 10.81 7.49 72.44
CA ALA A 152 11.04 6.21 71.81
C ALA A 152 9.74 5.53 71.36
N GLN A 153 8.67 5.62 72.15
CA GLN A 153 7.36 5.10 71.80
C GLN A 153 6.76 5.86 70.60
N LYS A 154 6.86 7.20 70.58
CA LYS A 154 6.43 8.01 69.43
C LYS A 154 7.22 7.66 68.16
N MET A 155 8.53 7.46 68.27
CA MET A 155 9.37 7.02 67.15
C MET A 155 9.00 5.62 66.64
N LYS A 156 8.66 4.68 67.54
CA LYS A 156 8.16 3.35 67.13
C LYS A 156 6.85 3.46 66.36
N LEU A 157 5.89 4.24 66.86
CA LEU A 157 4.63 4.50 66.16
C LEU A 157 4.85 5.11 64.77
N HIS A 158 5.74 6.10 64.67
CA HIS A 158 6.08 6.70 63.37
C HIS A 158 6.71 5.70 62.40
N ARG A 159 7.57 4.77 62.87
CA ARG A 159 8.08 3.67 62.03
C ARG A 159 6.97 2.75 61.56
N TYR A 160 5.99 2.44 62.39
CA TYR A 160 4.84 1.63 61.98
C TYR A 160 3.99 2.36 60.94
N GLU A 161 3.71 3.64 61.12
CA GLU A 161 3.01 4.46 60.12
C GLU A 161 3.74 4.47 58.78
N ASN A 162 5.06 4.69 58.80
CA ASN A 162 5.87 4.68 57.58
C ASN A 162 5.86 3.30 56.90
N SER A 163 5.95 2.20 57.68
CA SER A 163 5.83 0.84 57.13
C SER A 163 4.45 0.54 56.56
N ILE A 164 3.38 1.07 57.15
CA ILE A 164 2.02 0.95 56.61
C ILE A 164 1.91 1.75 55.31
N GLN A 165 2.45 2.97 55.25
CA GLN A 165 2.44 3.78 54.04
C GLN A 165 3.23 3.13 52.89
N THR A 166 4.39 2.54 53.18
CA THR A 166 5.15 1.80 52.16
C THR A 166 4.39 0.56 51.69
N LEU A 167 3.79 -0.20 52.60
CA LEU A 167 2.95 -1.35 52.24
C LEU A 167 1.74 -0.95 51.40
N GLN A 168 1.04 0.12 51.77
CA GLN A 168 -0.06 0.67 50.98
C GLN A 168 0.40 1.15 49.61
N GLY A 169 1.59 1.76 49.52
CA GLY A 169 2.22 2.15 48.25
C GLY A 169 2.49 0.94 47.34
N ILE A 170 3.04 -0.14 47.90
CA ILE A 170 3.29 -1.39 47.17
C ILE A 170 1.98 -2.01 46.67
N ILE A 171 0.95 -2.09 47.54
CA ILE A 171 -0.37 -2.66 47.16
C ILE A 171 -1.03 -1.84 46.05
N LYS A 172 -1.01 -0.50 46.16
CA LYS A 172 -1.56 0.39 45.13
C LYS A 172 -0.80 0.23 43.80
N SER A 173 0.53 0.20 43.85
CA SER A 173 1.38 -0.02 42.66
C SER A 173 1.08 -1.36 42.00
N PHE A 174 1.00 -2.45 42.78
CA PHE A 174 0.66 -3.78 42.28
C PHE A 174 -0.73 -3.82 41.63
N SER A 175 -1.74 -3.20 42.25
CA SER A 175 -3.10 -3.11 41.68
C SER A 175 -3.11 -2.41 40.33
N VAL A 176 -2.42 -1.26 40.22
CA VAL A 176 -2.29 -0.51 38.96
C VAL A 176 -1.53 -1.32 37.91
N GLN A 177 -0.40 -1.92 38.27
CA GLN A 177 0.37 -2.79 37.36
C GLN A 177 -0.45 -3.95 36.83
N LYS A 178 -1.23 -4.62 37.70
CA LYS A 178 -2.13 -5.71 37.29
C LYS A 178 -3.17 -5.23 36.28
N SER A 179 -3.83 -4.10 36.55
CA SER A 179 -4.81 -3.53 35.63
C SER A 179 -4.20 -3.15 34.27
N HIS A 180 -2.99 -2.57 34.27
CA HIS A 180 -2.26 -2.22 33.06
C HIS A 180 -1.82 -3.45 32.27
N CYS A 181 -1.36 -4.51 32.93
CA CYS A 181 -1.02 -5.77 32.27
C CYS A 181 -2.23 -6.40 31.55
N ILE A 182 -3.40 -6.40 32.20
CA ILE A 182 -4.65 -6.90 31.60
C ILE A 182 -5.02 -6.04 30.36
N LEU A 183 -5.00 -4.71 30.48
CA LEU A 183 -5.29 -3.81 29.37
C LEU A 183 -4.31 -4.01 28.20
N LYS A 184 -3.02 -4.16 28.50
CA LYS A 184 -1.97 -4.44 27.50
C LYS A 184 -2.24 -5.75 26.77
N GLN A 185 -2.60 -6.82 27.49
CA GLN A 185 -2.93 -8.11 26.89
C GLN A 185 -4.14 -7.99 25.96
N HIS A 186 -5.22 -7.33 26.39
CA HIS A 186 -6.39 -7.10 25.53
C HIS A 186 -6.06 -6.26 24.29
N THR A 187 -5.26 -5.21 24.46
CA THR A 187 -4.83 -4.36 23.34
C THR A 187 -4.02 -5.15 22.32
N LEU A 188 -3.10 -6.00 22.79
CA LEU A 188 -2.32 -6.89 21.92
C LEU A 188 -3.22 -7.90 21.19
N CYS A 189 -4.15 -8.55 21.89
CA CYS A 189 -5.13 -9.46 21.26
C CYS A 189 -6.01 -8.76 20.23
N LEU A 190 -6.41 -7.52 20.47
CA LEU A 190 -7.17 -6.74 19.50
C LEU A 190 -6.32 -6.40 18.27
N GLN A 191 -5.08 -5.92 18.48
CA GLN A 191 -4.15 -5.60 17.39
C GLN A 191 -3.83 -6.81 16.53
N THR A 192 -3.56 -7.97 17.13
CA THR A 192 -3.30 -9.21 16.38
C THR A 192 -4.54 -9.63 15.61
N SER A 193 -5.73 -9.55 16.23
CA SER A 193 -7.01 -9.89 15.57
C SER A 193 -7.30 -8.98 14.37
N VAL A 194 -7.06 -7.66 14.49
CA VAL A 194 -7.22 -6.69 13.39
C VAL A 194 -6.23 -6.98 12.26
N ARG A 195 -4.94 -7.21 12.59
CA ARG A 195 -3.91 -7.55 11.58
C ARG A 195 -4.25 -8.85 10.84
N THR A 196 -4.63 -9.90 11.57
CA THR A 196 -5.05 -11.17 10.96
C THR A 196 -6.24 -10.97 10.03
N ARG A 197 -7.25 -10.21 10.46
CA ARG A 197 -8.43 -9.92 9.65
C ARG A 197 -8.09 -9.10 8.40
N GLN A 198 -7.19 -8.13 8.51
CA GLN A 198 -6.70 -7.36 7.37
C GLN A 198 -6.00 -8.26 6.36
N CYS A 199 -5.08 -9.13 6.81
CA CYS A 199 -4.40 -10.11 5.95
C CYS A 199 -5.40 -11.05 5.26
N GLN A 200 -6.44 -11.50 5.95
CA GLN A 200 -7.52 -12.32 5.36
C GLN A 200 -8.32 -11.56 4.29
N PHE A 201 -8.63 -10.28 4.52
CA PHE A 201 -9.32 -9.47 3.51
C PHE A 201 -8.46 -9.24 2.27
N GLU A 202 -7.17 -8.96 2.45
CA GLU A 202 -6.23 -8.79 1.34
C GLU A 202 -6.06 -10.08 0.55
N SER A 203 -5.93 -11.23 1.23
CA SER A 203 -5.83 -12.54 0.56
C SER A 203 -7.11 -12.89 -0.21
N LEU A 204 -8.29 -12.62 0.36
CA LEU A 204 -9.57 -12.80 -0.34
C LEU A 204 -9.73 -11.85 -1.53
N ARG A 205 -9.24 -10.60 -1.42
CA ARG A 205 -9.25 -9.64 -2.53
C ARG A 205 -8.38 -10.13 -3.68
N ILE A 206 -7.17 -10.61 -3.36
CA ILE A 206 -6.25 -11.18 -4.36
C ILE A 206 -6.87 -12.44 -4.98
N LEU A 207 -7.40 -13.37 -4.18
CA LEU A 207 -8.04 -14.59 -4.67
C LEU A 207 -9.20 -14.28 -5.64
N LYS A 208 -10.07 -13.33 -5.29
CA LYS A 208 -11.18 -12.89 -6.15
C LYS A 208 -10.68 -12.29 -7.47
N ALA A 209 -9.66 -11.44 -7.42
CA ALA A 209 -9.07 -10.86 -8.62
C ALA A 209 -8.43 -11.95 -9.51
N THR A 210 -7.70 -12.89 -8.92
CA THR A 210 -7.11 -14.03 -9.63
C THR A 210 -8.19 -14.89 -10.30
N TYR A 211 -9.29 -15.19 -9.60
CA TYR A 211 -10.40 -15.94 -10.16
C TYR A 211 -11.07 -15.22 -11.34
N GLN A 212 -11.28 -13.90 -11.22
CA GLN A 212 -11.83 -13.09 -12.32
C GLN A 212 -10.90 -13.09 -13.54
N ILE A 213 -9.60 -12.94 -13.34
CA ILE A 213 -8.60 -13.01 -14.42
C ILE A 213 -8.60 -14.40 -15.06
N GLN A 214 -8.58 -15.47 -14.26
CA GLN A 214 -8.61 -16.84 -14.76
C GLN A 214 -9.89 -17.12 -15.56
N SER A 215 -11.05 -16.72 -15.05
CA SER A 215 -12.34 -16.85 -15.74
C SER A 215 -12.38 -16.08 -17.06
N TYR A 216 -11.83 -14.86 -17.08
CA TYR A 216 -11.73 -14.08 -18.31
C TYR A 216 -10.78 -14.75 -19.33
N MET A 217 -9.62 -15.24 -18.88
CA MET A 217 -8.64 -15.91 -19.73
C MET A 217 -9.19 -17.20 -20.34
N THR A 218 -9.91 -18.03 -19.56
CA THR A 218 -10.54 -19.25 -20.08
C THR A 218 -11.64 -18.93 -21.09
N SER A 219 -12.48 -17.92 -20.81
CA SER A 219 -13.49 -17.45 -21.76
C SER A 219 -12.88 -16.89 -23.05
N SER A 220 -11.81 -16.09 -22.94
CA SER A 220 -11.09 -15.52 -24.08
C SER A 220 -10.45 -16.61 -24.94
N LYS A 221 -9.85 -17.64 -24.32
CA LYS A 221 -9.28 -18.79 -25.03
C LYS A 221 -10.36 -19.56 -25.81
N ALA A 222 -11.47 -19.89 -25.16
CA ALA A 222 -12.59 -20.58 -25.81
C ALA A 222 -13.17 -19.76 -26.98
N ARG A 223 -13.29 -18.44 -26.81
CA ARG A 223 -13.73 -17.53 -27.89
C ARG A 223 -12.75 -17.52 -29.05
N PHE A 224 -11.44 -17.49 -28.79
CA PHE A 224 -10.42 -17.52 -29.83
C PHE A 224 -10.49 -18.82 -30.64
N GLU A 225 -10.54 -19.97 -29.97
CA GLU A 225 -10.66 -21.29 -30.62
C GLU A 225 -11.95 -21.39 -31.45
N TYR A 226 -13.08 -20.91 -30.93
CA TYR A 226 -14.34 -20.84 -31.66
C TYR A 226 -14.25 -19.98 -32.93
N LEU A 227 -13.67 -18.78 -32.84
CA LEU A 227 -13.49 -17.90 -34.00
C LEU A 227 -12.56 -18.51 -35.04
N GLN A 228 -11.51 -19.20 -34.61
CA GLN A 228 -10.60 -19.91 -35.51
C GLN A 228 -11.34 -21.04 -36.27
N HIS A 229 -12.14 -21.84 -35.58
CA HIS A 229 -12.97 -22.87 -36.21
C HIS A 229 -14.00 -22.27 -37.18
N LEU A 230 -14.68 -21.18 -36.81
CA LEU A 230 -15.59 -20.48 -37.71
C LEU A 230 -14.88 -19.99 -38.98
N GLN A 231 -13.68 -19.43 -38.86
CA GLN A 231 -12.90 -18.97 -40.01
C GLN A 231 -12.51 -20.12 -40.93
N GLN A 232 -12.10 -21.26 -40.36
CA GLN A 232 -11.79 -22.48 -41.12
C GLN A 232 -13.04 -22.99 -41.85
N ILE A 233 -14.18 -23.09 -41.17
CA ILE A 233 -15.46 -23.50 -41.76
C ILE A 233 -15.85 -22.55 -42.90
N ALA A 234 -15.79 -21.23 -42.68
CA ALA A 234 -16.11 -20.24 -43.70
C ALA A 234 -15.20 -20.35 -44.93
N SER A 235 -13.90 -20.61 -44.71
CA SER A 235 -12.93 -20.81 -45.79
C SER A 235 -13.23 -22.07 -46.60
N CYS A 236 -13.50 -23.19 -45.93
CA CYS A 236 -13.93 -24.44 -46.58
C CYS A 236 -15.23 -24.26 -47.36
N GLN A 237 -16.23 -23.60 -46.77
CA GLN A 237 -17.50 -23.30 -47.44
C GLN A 237 -17.31 -22.41 -48.67
N ALA A 238 -16.44 -21.41 -48.61
CA ALA A 238 -16.12 -20.55 -49.76
C ALA A 238 -15.48 -21.35 -50.89
N VAL A 239 -14.51 -22.23 -50.58
CA VAL A 239 -13.86 -23.11 -51.57
C VAL A 239 -14.87 -24.07 -52.20
N ILE A 240 -15.72 -24.70 -51.40
CA ILE A 240 -16.75 -25.63 -51.88
C ILE A 240 -17.77 -24.90 -52.77
N ARG A 241 -18.30 -23.75 -52.34
CA ARG A 241 -19.23 -22.93 -53.15
C ARG A 241 -18.59 -22.51 -54.47
N ALA A 242 -17.34 -22.05 -54.44
CA ALA A 242 -16.60 -21.70 -55.65
C ALA A 242 -16.37 -22.91 -56.58
N ALA A 243 -16.10 -24.10 -56.03
CA ALA A 243 -15.98 -25.32 -56.82
C ALA A 243 -17.30 -25.71 -57.48
N PHE A 244 -18.43 -25.61 -56.77
CA PHE A 244 -19.76 -25.83 -57.35
C PHE A 244 -20.07 -24.85 -58.48
N VAL A 245 -19.85 -23.55 -58.26
CA VAL A 245 -20.05 -22.52 -59.30
C VAL A 245 -19.20 -22.84 -60.53
N ARG A 246 -17.90 -23.13 -60.36
CA ARG A 246 -17.01 -23.49 -61.49
C ARG A 246 -17.47 -24.75 -62.22
N LYS A 247 -17.98 -25.77 -61.50
CA LYS A 247 -18.50 -27.00 -62.11
C LYS A 247 -19.76 -26.74 -62.95
N THR A 248 -20.70 -25.96 -62.40
CA THR A 248 -21.92 -25.56 -63.12
C THR A 248 -21.59 -24.69 -64.33
N GLN A 249 -20.66 -23.76 -64.17
CA GLN A 249 -20.16 -22.88 -65.23
C GLN A 249 -19.48 -23.67 -66.35
N ALA A 250 -18.62 -24.64 -66.02
CA ALA A 250 -17.99 -25.52 -67.01
C ALA A 250 -19.02 -26.33 -67.81
N LYS A 251 -20.05 -26.87 -67.15
CA LYS A 251 -21.16 -27.57 -67.83
C LYS A 251 -21.92 -26.64 -68.77
N CYS A 252 -22.24 -25.42 -68.33
CA CYS A 252 -22.95 -24.43 -69.14
C CYS A 252 -22.13 -24.02 -70.37
N ILE A 253 -20.82 -23.75 -70.21
CA ILE A 253 -19.92 -23.45 -71.32
C ILE A 253 -19.86 -24.62 -72.30
N GLN A 254 -19.70 -25.85 -71.79
CA GLN A 254 -19.63 -27.03 -72.64
C GLN A 254 -20.92 -27.23 -73.46
N GLN A 255 -22.09 -27.10 -72.82
CA GLN A 255 -23.39 -27.18 -73.51
C GLN A 255 -23.55 -26.09 -74.56
N ARG A 256 -23.28 -24.83 -74.20
CA ARG A 256 -23.42 -23.70 -75.13
C ARG A 256 -22.43 -23.79 -76.28
N MET A 257 -21.21 -24.23 -75.99
CA MET A 257 -20.20 -24.44 -77.01
C MET A 257 -20.62 -25.53 -77.98
N GLN A 258 -21.16 -26.66 -77.50
CA GLN A 258 -21.69 -27.70 -78.37
C GLN A 258 -22.79 -27.17 -79.30
N GLN A 259 -23.76 -26.41 -78.77
CA GLN A 259 -24.79 -25.76 -79.59
C GLN A 259 -24.20 -24.87 -80.69
N LEU A 260 -23.25 -24.01 -80.34
CA LEU A 260 -22.58 -23.15 -81.31
C LEU A 260 -21.80 -23.96 -82.37
N ARG A 261 -21.22 -25.10 -81.99
CA ARG A 261 -20.54 -25.98 -82.95
C ARG A 261 -21.50 -26.54 -83.97
N ASP A 262 -22.63 -27.05 -83.52
CA ASP A 262 -23.66 -27.61 -84.38
C ASP A 262 -24.20 -26.54 -85.34
N GLU A 263 -24.46 -25.32 -84.86
CA GLU A 263 -24.87 -24.17 -85.67
C GLU A 263 -23.79 -23.74 -86.69
N ILE A 264 -22.52 -23.64 -86.26
CA ILE A 264 -21.40 -23.28 -87.13
C ILE A 264 -21.21 -24.31 -88.24
N LEU A 265 -21.32 -25.61 -87.94
CA LEU A 265 -21.18 -26.66 -88.94
C LEU A 265 -22.26 -26.54 -90.02
N VAL A 266 -23.52 -26.28 -89.62
CA VAL A 266 -24.62 -26.05 -90.57
C VAL A 266 -24.34 -24.82 -91.44
N LEU A 267 -23.88 -23.72 -90.85
CA LEU A 267 -23.56 -22.51 -91.60
C LEU A 267 -22.37 -22.68 -92.53
N TRP A 268 -21.32 -23.38 -92.11
CA TRP A 268 -20.18 -23.70 -92.98
C TRP A 268 -20.58 -24.55 -94.17
N ALA A 269 -21.48 -25.52 -93.99
CA ALA A 269 -22.02 -26.28 -95.12
C ALA A 269 -22.74 -25.36 -96.12
N LYS A 270 -23.52 -24.38 -95.63
CA LYS A 270 -24.25 -23.41 -96.48
C LYS A 270 -23.37 -22.34 -97.13
N THR A 271 -22.27 -21.96 -96.48
CA THR A 271 -21.39 -20.86 -96.90
C THR A 271 -20.15 -21.33 -97.67
N PHE A 272 -19.99 -22.65 -97.85
CA PHE A 272 -18.86 -23.24 -98.58
C PHE A 272 -17.48 -22.75 -98.09
N THR A 273 -17.33 -22.54 -96.78
CA THR A 273 -16.04 -22.10 -96.20
C THR A 273 -14.91 -23.09 -96.47
N ALA A 274 -13.71 -22.58 -96.72
CA ALA A 274 -12.50 -23.35 -97.03
C ALA A 274 -12.17 -24.45 -96.01
N PHE A 275 -11.76 -25.63 -96.49
CA PHE A 275 -11.50 -26.81 -95.63
C PHE A 275 -10.37 -26.58 -94.65
N ASN A 276 -9.30 -25.97 -95.14
CA ASN A 276 -8.12 -25.72 -94.35
C ASN A 276 -8.44 -24.76 -93.19
N TYR A 277 -9.32 -23.77 -93.42
CA TYR A 277 -9.80 -22.89 -92.37
C TYR A 277 -10.61 -23.63 -91.31
N ARG A 278 -11.59 -24.46 -91.72
CA ARG A 278 -12.41 -25.26 -90.79
C ARG A 278 -11.54 -26.16 -89.91
N ALA A 279 -10.58 -26.85 -90.52
CA ALA A 279 -9.70 -27.77 -89.82
C ALA A 279 -8.84 -27.06 -88.78
N LYS A 280 -8.24 -25.92 -89.16
CA LYS A 280 -7.48 -25.06 -88.24
C LYS A 280 -8.35 -24.53 -87.11
N PHE A 281 -9.56 -24.05 -87.42
CA PHE A 281 -10.47 -23.51 -86.43
C PHE A 281 -10.79 -24.55 -85.35
N TRP A 282 -11.14 -25.78 -85.75
CA TRP A 282 -11.45 -26.83 -84.79
C TRP A 282 -10.25 -27.25 -83.95
N CYS A 283 -9.11 -27.51 -84.57
CA CYS A 283 -7.94 -27.94 -83.83
C CYS A 283 -7.48 -26.91 -82.80
N VAL A 284 -7.63 -25.62 -83.09
CA VAL A 284 -7.21 -24.55 -82.18
C VAL A 284 -8.23 -24.27 -81.08
N PHE A 285 -9.53 -24.31 -81.41
CA PHE A 285 -10.59 -23.83 -80.51
C PHE A 285 -11.49 -24.95 -79.96
N ASN A 286 -11.03 -26.22 -79.95
CA ASN A 286 -11.83 -27.34 -79.43
C ASN A 286 -12.01 -27.35 -77.89
N THR A 287 -11.24 -26.60 -77.11
CA THR A 287 -11.37 -26.66 -75.65
C THR A 287 -12.48 -25.76 -75.13
N PRO A 288 -13.38 -26.24 -74.22
CA PRO A 288 -14.45 -25.43 -73.65
C PRO A 288 -13.91 -24.41 -72.66
N THR A 289 -13.62 -23.22 -73.18
CA THR A 289 -13.16 -22.07 -72.41
C THR A 289 -13.99 -20.84 -72.79
N TYR A 290 -14.07 -19.84 -71.91
CA TYR A 290 -14.77 -18.58 -72.20
C TYR A 290 -14.27 -17.89 -73.46
N LEU A 291 -12.96 -17.88 -73.63
CA LEU A 291 -12.32 -17.28 -74.79
C LEU A 291 -12.68 -18.02 -76.07
N ASN A 292 -12.69 -19.35 -76.05
CA ASN A 292 -13.07 -20.10 -77.23
C ASN A 292 -14.57 -19.97 -77.49
N LEU A 293 -15.41 -19.90 -76.45
CA LEU A 293 -16.84 -19.65 -76.59
C LEU A 293 -17.10 -18.31 -77.30
N SER A 294 -16.41 -17.23 -76.93
CA SER A 294 -16.56 -15.94 -77.60
C SER A 294 -16.11 -16.00 -79.07
N ILE A 295 -15.01 -16.71 -79.35
CA ILE A 295 -14.53 -16.91 -80.73
C ILE A 295 -15.54 -17.70 -81.58
N HIS A 296 -16.25 -18.68 -80.98
CA HIS A 296 -17.33 -19.39 -81.68
C HIS A 296 -18.52 -18.46 -81.96
N CYS A 297 -18.90 -17.60 -81.02
CA CYS A 297 -19.94 -16.60 -81.26
C CYS A 297 -19.55 -15.63 -82.39
N GLU A 298 -18.30 -15.15 -82.41
CA GLU A 298 -17.79 -14.28 -83.48
C GLU A 298 -17.78 -14.98 -84.84
N GLU A 299 -17.32 -16.23 -84.88
CA GLU A 299 -17.36 -17.03 -86.11
C GLU A 299 -18.79 -17.26 -86.59
N LEU A 300 -19.72 -17.61 -85.68
CA LEU A 300 -21.14 -17.75 -86.01
C LEU A 300 -21.69 -16.46 -86.67
N ASN A 301 -21.44 -15.30 -86.04
CA ASN A 301 -21.88 -14.01 -86.57
C ASN A 301 -21.26 -13.70 -87.94
N ARG A 302 -19.96 -13.98 -88.09
CA ARG A 302 -19.24 -13.82 -89.37
C ARG A 302 -19.88 -14.67 -90.47
N LEU A 303 -20.22 -15.92 -90.17
CA LEU A 303 -20.85 -16.82 -91.13
C LEU A 303 -22.28 -16.42 -91.47
N GLN A 304 -23.06 -15.96 -90.49
CA GLN A 304 -24.39 -15.43 -90.75
C GLN A 304 -24.32 -14.19 -91.66
N SER A 305 -23.37 -13.29 -91.43
CA SER A 305 -23.13 -12.14 -92.30
C SER A 305 -22.77 -12.57 -93.72
N LEU A 306 -21.85 -13.53 -93.85
CA LEU A 306 -21.42 -14.06 -95.15
C LEU A 306 -22.58 -14.74 -95.90
N LEU A 307 -23.40 -15.53 -95.21
CA LEU A 307 -24.57 -16.18 -95.79
C LEU A 307 -25.58 -15.13 -96.31
N ASN A 308 -25.81 -14.07 -95.53
CA ASN A 308 -26.69 -12.98 -95.94
C ASN A 308 -26.14 -12.23 -97.17
N GLU A 309 -24.82 -12.05 -97.28
CA GLU A 309 -24.20 -11.46 -98.48
C GLU A 309 -24.31 -12.37 -99.70
N MET A 310 -24.13 -13.68 -99.54
CA MET A 310 -24.29 -14.66 -100.62
C MET A 310 -25.74 -14.72 -101.11
N ASN A 311 -26.72 -14.67 -100.19
CA ASN A 311 -28.13 -14.62 -100.55
C ASN A 311 -28.51 -13.34 -101.33
N LYS A 312 -27.76 -12.25 -101.15
CA LYS A 312 -27.95 -10.99 -101.90
C LYS A 312 -27.28 -11.00 -103.27
N SER A 313 -26.26 -11.83 -103.50
CA SER A 313 -25.46 -11.85 -104.72
C SER A 313 -25.21 -13.29 -105.19
N PRO A 314 -25.98 -13.80 -106.18
CA PRO A 314 -25.83 -15.17 -106.66
C PRO A 314 -24.45 -15.41 -107.30
N GLU A 315 -23.83 -14.39 -107.89
CA GLU A 315 -22.46 -14.47 -108.43
C GLU A 315 -21.44 -14.81 -107.33
N LYS A 316 -21.51 -14.14 -106.18
CA LYS A 316 -20.65 -14.46 -105.02
C LYS A 316 -20.89 -15.88 -104.52
N MET A 317 -22.13 -16.36 -104.55
CA MET A 317 -22.45 -17.74 -104.18
C MET A 317 -21.78 -18.74 -105.13
N GLN A 318 -21.87 -18.52 -106.45
CA GLN A 318 -21.25 -19.38 -107.46
C GLN A 318 -19.72 -19.36 -107.37
N GLU A 319 -19.12 -18.20 -107.08
CA GLU A 319 -17.69 -18.05 -106.84
C GLU A 319 -17.22 -18.87 -105.64
N GLN A 320 -17.96 -18.81 -104.51
CA GLN A 320 -17.63 -19.60 -103.31
C GLN A 320 -17.77 -21.11 -103.55
N ILE A 321 -18.84 -21.54 -104.24
CA ILE A 321 -19.00 -22.95 -104.65
C ILE A 321 -17.82 -23.38 -105.51
N SER A 322 -17.45 -22.57 -106.52
CA SER A 322 -16.35 -22.90 -107.43
C SER A 322 -15.00 -22.99 -106.69
N ARG A 323 -14.74 -22.08 -105.75
CA ARG A 323 -13.55 -22.13 -104.87
C ARG A 323 -13.54 -23.38 -104.00
N PHE A 324 -14.67 -23.71 -103.39
CA PHE A 324 -14.81 -24.87 -102.52
C PHE A 324 -14.64 -26.19 -103.29
N GLU A 325 -15.21 -26.30 -104.49
CA GLU A 325 -15.01 -27.45 -105.38
C GLU A 325 -13.56 -27.57 -105.88
N ALA A 326 -12.88 -26.45 -106.10
CA ALA A 326 -11.46 -26.44 -106.42
C ALA A 326 -10.63 -26.99 -105.24
N GLU A 327 -10.85 -26.52 -104.01
CA GLU A 327 -10.18 -27.07 -102.82
C GLU A 327 -10.52 -28.56 -102.61
N ARG A 328 -11.74 -28.99 -102.92
CA ARG A 328 -12.17 -30.39 -102.79
C ARG A 328 -11.40 -31.30 -103.77
N ARG A 329 -11.23 -30.83 -105.01
CA ARG A 329 -10.42 -31.53 -106.03
C ARG A 329 -8.95 -31.55 -105.64
N GLU A 330 -8.42 -30.45 -105.11
CA GLU A 330 -7.05 -30.38 -104.61
C GLU A 330 -6.83 -31.35 -103.44
N PHE A 331 -7.76 -31.40 -102.49
CA PHE A 331 -7.68 -32.33 -101.37
C PHE A 331 -7.76 -33.79 -101.82
N TYR A 332 -8.62 -34.11 -102.81
CA TYR A 332 -8.64 -35.42 -103.45
C TYR A 332 -7.29 -35.78 -104.07
N PHE A 333 -6.65 -34.82 -104.74
CA PHE A 333 -5.31 -35.01 -105.29
C PHE A 333 -4.26 -35.25 -104.20
N ILE A 334 -4.29 -34.50 -103.10
CA ILE A 334 -3.40 -34.70 -101.94
C ILE A 334 -3.59 -36.11 -101.33
N LEU A 335 -4.84 -36.54 -101.16
CA LEU A 335 -5.15 -37.90 -100.68
C LEU A 335 -4.73 -38.98 -101.68
N LYS A 336 -4.72 -38.67 -102.98
CA LYS A 336 -4.38 -39.65 -104.01
C LYS A 336 -2.87 -39.82 -104.17
N GLU A 337 -2.13 -38.73 -104.29
CA GLU A 337 -0.73 -38.72 -104.73
C GLU A 337 0.25 -38.46 -103.59
N LYS A 338 -0.15 -37.70 -102.55
CA LYS A 338 0.79 -37.16 -101.55
C LYS A 338 0.69 -37.83 -100.18
N THR A 339 -0.42 -38.49 -99.89
CA THR A 339 -0.65 -39.10 -98.56
C THR A 339 -0.15 -40.54 -98.54
N PRO A 340 0.74 -40.94 -97.62
CA PRO A 340 1.26 -42.29 -97.57
C PRO A 340 0.16 -43.31 -97.27
N PRO A 341 0.25 -44.54 -97.82
CA PRO A 341 -0.82 -45.54 -97.74
C PRO A 341 -1.11 -46.00 -96.30
N SER A 342 -0.12 -45.99 -95.41
CA SER A 342 -0.29 -46.29 -93.98
C SER A 342 -1.19 -45.28 -93.28
N VAL A 343 -1.02 -43.99 -93.57
CA VAL A 343 -1.83 -42.90 -93.01
C VAL A 343 -3.24 -42.92 -93.59
N LEU A 344 -3.39 -43.16 -94.90
CA LEU A 344 -4.71 -43.34 -95.52
C LEU A 344 -5.50 -44.49 -94.89
N LEU A 345 -4.83 -45.62 -94.59
CA LEU A 345 -5.49 -46.74 -93.91
C LEU A 345 -6.03 -46.31 -92.55
N SER A 346 -5.26 -45.54 -91.77
CA SER A 346 -5.72 -45.02 -90.48
C SER A 346 -6.94 -44.11 -90.62
N PHE A 347 -7.02 -43.29 -91.68
CA PHE A 347 -8.17 -42.43 -91.95
C PHE A 347 -9.42 -43.24 -92.26
N TYR A 348 -9.30 -44.29 -93.09
CA TYR A 348 -10.42 -45.18 -93.40
C TYR A 348 -10.90 -45.90 -92.14
N THR A 349 -10.00 -46.43 -91.31
CA THR A 349 -10.37 -47.06 -90.03
C THR A 349 -11.07 -46.09 -89.10
N THR A 350 -10.59 -44.86 -88.98
CA THR A 350 -11.17 -43.85 -88.06
C THR A 350 -12.59 -43.43 -88.45
N LEU A 351 -12.91 -43.42 -89.75
CA LEU A 351 -14.25 -43.10 -90.26
C LEU A 351 -15.08 -44.34 -90.61
N ASN A 352 -14.64 -45.54 -90.21
CA ASN A 352 -15.31 -46.82 -90.52
C ASN A 352 -15.59 -47.04 -92.03
N ILE A 353 -14.67 -46.60 -92.90
CA ILE A 353 -14.75 -46.82 -94.34
C ILE A 353 -14.03 -48.12 -94.68
N ASP A 354 -14.69 -49.01 -95.43
CA ASP A 354 -14.07 -50.26 -95.86
C ASP A 354 -12.84 -49.98 -96.75
N PRO A 355 -11.62 -50.39 -96.35
CA PRO A 355 -10.41 -50.16 -97.14
C PRO A 355 -10.41 -50.89 -98.49
N LYS A 356 -11.31 -51.88 -98.69
CA LYS A 356 -11.46 -52.59 -99.98
C LYS A 356 -12.41 -51.90 -100.95
N SER A 357 -13.18 -50.89 -100.50
CA SER A 357 -14.12 -50.16 -101.35
C SER A 357 -13.40 -49.43 -102.51
N LYS A 358 -13.94 -49.55 -103.73
CA LYS A 358 -13.45 -48.81 -104.92
C LYS A 358 -13.61 -47.29 -104.76
N HIS A 359 -14.61 -46.85 -104.00
CA HIS A 359 -14.93 -45.45 -103.80
C HIS A 359 -14.46 -44.89 -102.45
N LYS A 360 -13.61 -45.60 -101.71
CA LYS A 360 -13.15 -45.21 -100.36
C LYS A 360 -12.60 -43.79 -100.25
N LYS A 361 -11.89 -43.28 -101.27
CA LYS A 361 -11.35 -41.89 -101.28
C LYS A 361 -12.45 -40.85 -101.43
N ALA A 362 -13.44 -41.12 -102.29
CA ALA A 362 -14.60 -40.26 -102.46
C ALA A 362 -15.49 -40.29 -101.20
N GLN A 363 -15.74 -41.49 -100.66
CA GLN A 363 -16.46 -41.67 -99.39
C GLN A 363 -15.75 -40.99 -98.21
N LEU A 364 -14.40 -41.02 -98.17
CA LEU A 364 -13.62 -40.31 -97.16
C LEU A 364 -13.84 -38.81 -97.25
N ILE A 365 -13.76 -38.27 -98.45
CA ILE A 365 -14.00 -36.86 -98.75
C ILE A 365 -15.43 -36.46 -98.37
N ASP A 366 -16.43 -37.23 -98.80
CA ASP A 366 -17.83 -36.96 -98.49
C ASP A 366 -18.09 -37.03 -96.98
N ASN A 367 -17.55 -38.05 -96.29
CA ASN A 367 -17.68 -38.18 -94.84
C ASN A 367 -17.01 -37.01 -94.10
N ILE A 368 -15.83 -36.54 -94.54
CA ILE A 368 -15.16 -35.37 -93.96
C ILE A 368 -16.03 -34.10 -94.08
N TYR A 369 -16.91 -34.04 -95.08
CA TYR A 369 -17.74 -32.87 -95.38
C TYR A 369 -19.16 -32.93 -94.83
N HIS A 370 -19.71 -34.12 -94.66
CA HIS A 370 -21.05 -34.27 -94.13
C HIS A 370 -21.08 -33.97 -92.62
N LEU A 371 -22.17 -33.32 -92.21
CA LEU A 371 -22.44 -32.82 -90.85
C LEU A 371 -22.37 -33.88 -89.75
N GLU A 372 -22.48 -35.16 -90.11
CA GLU A 372 -22.58 -36.26 -89.16
C GLU A 372 -21.22 -36.72 -88.62
N THR A 373 -20.09 -36.37 -89.27
CA THR A 373 -18.77 -36.75 -88.75
C THR A 373 -18.31 -35.83 -87.64
N ASN A 374 -17.61 -36.41 -86.66
CA ASN A 374 -17.01 -35.63 -85.57
C ASN A 374 -16.06 -34.57 -86.16
N PRO A 375 -16.34 -33.26 -85.95
CA PRO A 375 -15.60 -32.17 -86.57
C PRO A 375 -14.11 -32.20 -86.25
N MET A 376 -13.75 -32.69 -85.06
CA MET A 376 -12.35 -32.82 -84.64
C MET A 376 -11.63 -33.91 -85.43
N THR A 377 -12.30 -35.02 -85.71
CA THR A 377 -11.77 -36.11 -86.52
C THR A 377 -11.53 -35.63 -87.96
N SER A 378 -12.51 -34.96 -88.55
CA SER A 378 -12.41 -34.38 -89.89
C SER A 378 -11.28 -33.35 -89.97
N ALA A 379 -11.16 -32.46 -88.98
CA ALA A 379 -10.07 -31.50 -88.87
C ALA A 379 -8.69 -32.17 -88.77
N THR A 380 -8.59 -33.22 -87.94
CA THR A 380 -7.33 -33.97 -87.75
C THR A 380 -6.92 -34.67 -89.04
N ILE A 381 -7.86 -35.27 -89.77
CA ILE A 381 -7.59 -35.93 -91.05
C ILE A 381 -7.14 -34.91 -92.11
N ILE A 382 -7.84 -33.77 -92.21
CA ILE A 382 -7.47 -32.69 -93.15
C ILE A 382 -6.06 -32.18 -92.86
N LEU A 383 -5.76 -31.86 -91.59
CA LEU A 383 -4.43 -31.39 -91.22
C LEU A 383 -3.36 -32.48 -91.41
N ALA A 384 -3.63 -33.74 -91.07
CA ALA A 384 -2.67 -34.81 -91.26
C ALA A 384 -2.38 -35.07 -92.75
N ALA A 385 -3.39 -35.06 -93.62
CA ALA A 385 -3.21 -35.21 -95.06
C ALA A 385 -2.42 -34.03 -95.66
N CYS A 386 -2.79 -32.80 -95.30
CA CYS A 386 -2.12 -31.57 -95.75
C CYS A 386 -0.73 -31.38 -95.10
N GLY A 387 -0.48 -32.01 -93.95
CA GLY A 387 0.74 -31.91 -93.15
C GLY A 387 1.93 -32.73 -93.61
N SER A 388 1.67 -33.71 -94.47
CA SER A 388 2.68 -34.45 -95.22
C SER A 388 3.55 -33.55 -96.11
N PHE A 389 3.19 -32.27 -96.28
CA PHE A 389 3.99 -31.25 -96.95
C PHE A 389 4.81 -30.43 -95.91
N PRO A 390 6.14 -30.56 -95.87
CA PRO A 390 6.99 -29.92 -94.87
C PRO A 390 6.97 -28.37 -94.89
N GLY A 391 6.33 -27.73 -95.88
CA GLY A 391 6.28 -26.27 -96.02
C GLY A 391 5.03 -25.56 -95.49
N CYS A 392 3.91 -26.24 -95.21
CA CYS A 392 2.60 -25.54 -95.08
C CYS A 392 1.94 -25.62 -93.69
N ILE A 393 2.35 -26.57 -92.83
CA ILE A 393 1.84 -26.66 -91.45
C ILE A 393 2.58 -25.74 -90.49
N LEU A 394 3.90 -25.61 -90.67
CA LEU A 394 4.75 -24.80 -89.80
C LEU A 394 4.32 -23.33 -89.74
N ASP A 395 3.74 -22.78 -90.82
CA ASP A 395 3.40 -21.36 -90.90
C ASP A 395 2.06 -21.00 -90.22
N VAL A 396 1.20 -22.00 -90.01
CA VAL A 396 -0.11 -21.77 -89.38
C VAL A 396 -0.04 -22.10 -87.90
N THR A 397 0.66 -23.18 -87.54
CA THR A 397 1.00 -23.41 -86.13
C THR A 397 1.85 -22.26 -85.61
N SER A 398 2.81 -21.73 -86.38
CA SER A 398 3.56 -20.53 -85.98
C SER A 398 2.65 -19.32 -85.78
N GLN A 399 1.66 -19.07 -86.65
CA GLN A 399 0.79 -17.90 -86.55
C GLN A 399 -0.24 -18.03 -85.40
N VAL A 400 -0.75 -19.24 -85.16
CA VAL A 400 -1.61 -19.55 -84.01
C VAL A 400 -0.80 -19.47 -82.72
N GLU A 401 0.41 -20.01 -82.71
CA GLU A 401 1.34 -19.89 -81.58
C GLU A 401 1.76 -18.45 -81.33
N LEU A 402 1.92 -17.63 -82.37
CA LEU A 402 2.15 -16.18 -82.26
C LEU A 402 0.97 -15.49 -81.60
N ARG A 403 -0.27 -15.73 -82.06
CA ARG A 403 -1.48 -15.14 -81.44
C ARG A 403 -1.72 -15.68 -80.03
N ARG A 404 -1.30 -16.91 -79.75
CA ARG A 404 -1.34 -17.51 -78.41
C ARG A 404 -0.29 -16.86 -77.51
N ALA A 405 0.93 -16.71 -77.98
CA ALA A 405 2.03 -16.05 -77.28
C ALA A 405 1.71 -14.58 -77.01
N GLU A 406 1.08 -13.87 -77.95
CA GLU A 406 0.67 -12.49 -77.79
C GLU A 406 -0.46 -12.34 -76.76
N ARG A 407 -1.45 -13.26 -76.75
CA ARG A 407 -2.47 -13.32 -75.69
C ARG A 407 -1.86 -13.65 -74.33
N ILE A 408 -0.94 -14.61 -74.27
CA ILE A 408 -0.20 -14.95 -73.04
C ILE A 408 0.57 -13.71 -72.55
N ARG A 409 1.27 -13.00 -73.44
CA ARG A 409 1.99 -11.75 -73.13
C ARG A 409 1.06 -10.68 -72.58
N LYS A 410 -0.11 -10.48 -73.19
CA LYS A 410 -1.11 -9.50 -72.73
C LYS A 410 -1.68 -9.86 -71.36
N ASN A 411 -1.99 -11.14 -71.12
CA ASN A 411 -2.46 -11.62 -69.83
C ASN A 411 -1.39 -11.50 -68.75
N LEU A 412 -0.14 -11.88 -69.05
CA LEU A 412 1.00 -11.68 -68.15
C LEU A 412 1.19 -10.20 -67.81
N MET A 413 1.14 -9.31 -68.80
CA MET A 413 1.23 -7.87 -68.58
C MET A 413 0.11 -7.34 -67.68
N LEU A 414 -1.13 -7.82 -67.86
CA LEU A 414 -2.26 -7.47 -67.00
C LEU A 414 -2.06 -7.96 -65.55
N THR A 415 -1.57 -9.20 -65.38
CA THR A 415 -1.26 -9.77 -64.06
C THR A 415 -0.12 -9.02 -63.38
N VAL A 416 0.94 -8.65 -64.11
CA VAL A 416 2.05 -7.85 -63.58
C VAL A 416 1.57 -6.44 -63.20
N LYS A 417 0.67 -5.85 -64.01
CA LYS A 417 0.08 -4.54 -63.70
C LYS A 417 -0.81 -4.60 -62.45
N SER A 418 -1.63 -5.64 -62.30
CA SER A 418 -2.49 -5.80 -61.12
C SER A 418 -1.67 -6.12 -59.86
N SER A 419 -0.60 -6.90 -59.96
CA SER A 419 0.31 -7.15 -58.84
C SER A 419 1.10 -5.91 -58.43
N LEU A 420 1.58 -5.10 -59.38
CA LEU A 420 2.19 -3.79 -59.10
C LEU A 420 1.20 -2.83 -58.42
N GLN A 421 -0.06 -2.79 -58.86
CA GLN A 421 -1.10 -2.00 -58.21
C GLN A 421 -1.37 -2.47 -56.77
N SER A 422 -1.40 -3.79 -56.54
CA SER A 422 -1.56 -4.38 -55.21
C SER A 422 -0.36 -4.03 -54.30
N LEU A 423 0.87 -4.12 -54.81
CA LEU A 423 2.09 -3.70 -54.09
C LEU A 423 2.08 -2.22 -53.75
N GLN A 424 1.62 -1.36 -54.67
CA GLN A 424 1.46 0.08 -54.40
C GLN A 424 0.40 0.33 -53.31
N ALA A 425 -0.68 -0.44 -53.27
CA ALA A 425 -1.69 -0.34 -52.21
C ALA A 425 -1.11 -0.79 -50.85
N LEU A 426 -0.38 -1.91 -50.81
CA LEU A 426 0.32 -2.37 -49.62
C LEU A 426 1.35 -1.36 -49.12
N HIS A 427 2.13 -0.76 -50.02
CA HIS A 427 3.08 0.30 -49.67
C HIS A 427 2.36 1.50 -49.04
N ARG A 428 1.21 1.93 -49.56
CA ARG A 428 0.41 3.00 -48.95
C ARG A 428 -0.04 2.62 -47.53
N ILE A 429 -0.53 1.41 -47.33
CA ILE A 429 -0.94 0.91 -46.00
C ILE A 429 0.26 0.90 -45.05
N ALA A 430 1.41 0.39 -45.49
CA ALA A 430 2.65 0.37 -44.71
C ALA A 430 3.10 1.79 -44.31
N THR A 431 3.08 2.76 -45.24
CA THR A 431 3.41 4.16 -44.92
C THR A 431 2.42 4.80 -43.94
N CYS A 432 1.13 4.47 -44.02
CA CYS A 432 0.13 4.91 -43.04
C CYS A 432 0.42 4.31 -41.65
N GLN A 433 0.79 3.03 -41.59
CA GLN A 433 1.15 2.35 -40.34
C GLN A 433 2.44 2.91 -39.74
N GLU A 434 3.45 3.20 -40.55
CA GLU A 434 4.69 3.85 -40.10
C GLU A 434 4.39 5.24 -39.51
N ASN A 435 3.53 6.03 -40.16
CA ASN A 435 3.08 7.32 -39.63
C ASN A 435 2.30 7.20 -38.32
N ALA A 436 1.45 6.17 -38.18
CA ALA A 436 0.76 5.88 -36.92
C ALA A 436 1.74 5.51 -35.81
N ASN A 437 2.73 4.66 -36.11
CA ASN A 437 3.79 4.29 -35.16
C ASN A 437 4.61 5.52 -34.75
N ARG A 438 4.97 6.42 -35.67
CA ARG A 438 5.64 7.68 -35.33
C ARG A 438 4.80 8.56 -34.39
N ARG A 439 3.47 8.61 -34.56
CA ARG A 439 2.57 9.31 -33.62
C ARG A 439 2.57 8.65 -32.24
N HIS A 440 2.52 7.32 -32.18
CA HIS A 440 2.62 6.59 -30.91
C HIS A 440 3.97 6.83 -30.22
N SER A 441 5.09 6.80 -30.95
CA SER A 441 6.41 7.12 -30.38
C SER A 441 6.44 8.53 -29.79
N ARG A 442 5.88 9.54 -30.47
CA ARG A 442 5.77 10.90 -29.92
C ARG A 442 4.91 10.96 -28.66
N TYR A 443 3.82 10.22 -28.63
CA TYR A 443 2.95 10.14 -27.44
C TYR A 443 3.66 9.48 -26.26
N ILE A 444 4.43 8.42 -26.51
CA ILE A 444 5.26 7.76 -25.49
C ILE A 444 6.32 8.74 -24.95
N CYS A 445 7.01 9.49 -25.82
CA CYS A 445 7.94 10.53 -25.38
C CYS A 445 7.25 11.58 -24.50
N HIS A 446 6.07 12.07 -24.90
CA HIS A 446 5.30 13.02 -24.10
C HIS A 446 4.93 12.47 -22.72
N LEU A 447 4.49 11.21 -22.63
CA LEU A 447 4.21 10.57 -21.33
C LEU A 447 5.47 10.42 -20.48
N HIS A 448 6.62 10.18 -21.11
CA HIS A 448 7.89 10.10 -20.40
C HIS A 448 8.29 11.47 -19.83
N ASP A 449 8.12 12.55 -20.59
CA ASP A 449 8.35 13.92 -20.14
C ASP A 449 7.40 14.28 -18.98
N GLU A 450 6.12 13.88 -19.05
CA GLU A 450 5.16 14.08 -17.95
C GLU A 450 5.56 13.32 -16.68
N LEU A 451 6.04 12.09 -16.81
CA LEU A 451 6.53 11.30 -15.68
C LEU A 451 7.79 11.93 -15.05
N GLU A 452 8.71 12.43 -15.86
CA GLU A 452 9.92 13.12 -15.37
C GLU A 452 9.54 14.38 -14.56
N ILE A 453 8.58 15.17 -15.05
CA ILE A 453 8.05 16.33 -14.31
C ILE A 453 7.43 15.90 -12.97
N VAL A 454 6.68 14.80 -12.93
CA VAL A 454 6.08 14.31 -11.68
C VAL A 454 7.15 13.83 -10.70
N GLN A 455 8.19 13.14 -11.17
CA GLN A 455 9.31 12.70 -10.34
C GLN A 455 10.09 13.88 -9.75
N ASP A 456 10.31 14.94 -10.53
CA ASP A 456 10.98 16.14 -10.02
C ASP A 456 10.12 16.90 -8.99
N ILE A 457 8.79 16.94 -9.16
CA ILE A 457 7.87 17.49 -8.14
C ILE A 457 7.94 16.65 -6.85
N GLU A 458 8.02 15.33 -6.97
CA GLU A 458 8.12 14.44 -5.81
C GLU A 458 9.45 14.64 -5.06
N LYS A 459 10.56 14.82 -5.77
CA LYS A 459 11.86 15.19 -5.17
C LYS A 459 11.78 16.53 -4.44
N ASP A 460 11.22 17.57 -5.09
CA ASP A 460 11.06 18.90 -4.48
C ASP A 460 10.22 18.82 -3.18
N LEU A 461 9.16 18.00 -3.15
CA LEU A 461 8.32 17.80 -1.97
C LEU A 461 9.06 17.05 -0.84
N VAL A 462 9.89 16.06 -1.18
CA VAL A 462 10.71 15.33 -0.20
C VAL A 462 11.77 16.27 0.40
N GLU A 463 12.40 17.13 -0.40
CA GLU A 463 13.34 18.15 0.10
C GLU A 463 12.64 19.17 1.01
N GLU A 464 11.43 19.62 0.67
CA GLU A 464 10.63 20.52 1.52
C GLU A 464 10.24 19.85 2.85
N GLN A 465 9.92 18.55 2.85
CA GLN A 465 9.68 17.79 4.08
C GLN A 465 10.95 17.64 4.94
N LEU A 466 12.10 17.42 4.31
CA LEU A 466 13.39 17.35 5.02
C LEU A 466 13.76 18.69 5.65
N GLN A 467 13.58 19.81 4.95
CA GLN A 467 13.83 21.15 5.50
C GLN A 467 12.90 21.48 6.67
N ASN A 468 11.63 21.08 6.61
CA ASN A 468 10.67 21.30 7.70
C ASN A 468 10.88 20.34 8.90
N SER A 469 11.59 19.22 8.71
CA SER A 469 11.85 18.22 9.75
C SER A 469 13.05 18.55 10.66
N TYR A 470 13.86 19.57 10.34
CA TYR A 470 14.87 20.08 11.26
C TYR A 470 14.22 21.10 12.20
N PRO A 471 13.93 20.74 13.48
CA PRO A 471 13.51 21.72 14.45
C PRO A 471 14.65 22.71 14.65
N SER A 472 14.37 23.98 14.43
CA SER A 472 15.23 25.10 14.76
C SER A 472 15.67 24.99 16.24
N GLN A 473 16.82 24.37 16.50
CA GLN A 473 17.53 24.52 17.76
C GLN A 473 18.16 25.92 17.80
N GLN A 474 17.32 26.94 17.96
CA GLN A 474 17.73 28.21 18.52
C GLN A 474 17.56 28.11 20.04
N GLY A 475 18.68 27.89 20.73
CA GLY A 475 18.70 27.86 22.18
C GLY A 475 20.12 27.86 22.73
N LEU A 476 20.57 29.05 23.13
CA LEU A 476 21.70 29.36 24.03
C LEU A 476 23.12 29.37 23.45
N LEU A 477 23.54 30.56 22.99
CA LEU A 477 24.91 31.04 23.15
C LEU A 477 24.88 32.46 23.76
N PRO A 478 25.77 32.78 24.72
CA PRO A 478 25.80 34.07 25.39
C PRO A 478 26.60 35.13 24.61
N SER A 479 25.98 36.30 24.48
CA SER A 479 26.55 37.66 24.37
C SER A 479 28.07 37.79 24.26
N GLN A 480 28.57 38.35 23.13
CA GLN A 480 29.43 39.55 23.14
C GLN A 480 29.31 40.38 21.84
N ALA A 481 29.10 41.67 22.08
CA ALA A 481 29.37 42.91 21.35
C ALA A 481 29.77 42.94 19.85
N SER A 482 29.08 43.85 19.15
CA SER A 482 29.53 44.84 18.15
C SER A 482 30.19 44.37 16.85
N LEU A 483 29.51 44.59 15.72
CA LEU A 483 29.72 45.76 14.84
C LEU A 483 28.82 45.65 13.60
N ALA A 484 28.31 46.81 13.18
CA ALA A 484 27.39 46.99 12.08
C ALA A 484 27.98 46.58 10.72
N SER A 485 27.16 45.99 9.85
CA SER A 485 26.82 46.58 8.53
C SER A 485 26.03 45.60 7.63
N ASN A 486 24.98 46.15 7.02
CA ASN A 486 24.37 45.77 5.74
C ASN A 486 23.64 44.41 5.61
N ASP A 487 22.38 44.39 6.06
CA ASP A 487 21.36 43.44 5.58
C ASP A 487 20.18 44.19 4.94
N ILE A 488 20.26 44.38 3.62
CA ILE A 488 19.12 44.75 2.75
C ILE A 488 19.12 43.78 1.55
N TYR A 489 19.11 42.46 1.76
CA TYR A 489 18.92 41.46 0.70
C TYR A 489 18.40 40.14 1.26
N SER A 490 17.16 40.08 1.77
CA SER A 490 16.56 38.77 2.12
C SER A 490 15.05 38.64 1.87
N ALA A 491 14.34 39.73 1.56
CA ALA A 491 12.91 39.65 1.28
C ALA A 491 12.57 39.26 -0.17
N ASP A 492 13.46 39.51 -1.14
CA ASP A 492 13.18 39.24 -2.56
C ASP A 492 13.31 37.77 -2.96
N ASN A 493 14.16 36.97 -2.28
CA ASN A 493 14.40 35.58 -2.66
C ASN A 493 13.23 34.62 -2.28
N GLN A 494 12.44 34.95 -1.27
CA GLN A 494 11.25 34.16 -0.94
C GLN A 494 10.09 34.44 -1.92
N ASN A 495 10.03 35.66 -2.48
CA ASN A 495 9.02 36.02 -3.46
C ASN A 495 9.31 35.45 -4.85
N THR A 496 10.57 35.36 -5.26
CA THR A 496 10.96 34.72 -6.53
C THR A 496 10.69 33.22 -6.53
N SER A 497 10.94 32.52 -5.41
CA SER A 497 10.63 31.09 -5.26
C SER A 497 9.12 30.82 -5.29
N LYS A 498 8.31 31.61 -4.56
CA LYS A 498 6.84 31.52 -4.61
C LYS A 498 6.29 31.81 -6.01
N LEU A 499 6.86 32.77 -6.74
CA LEU A 499 6.47 33.10 -8.11
C LEU A 499 6.84 32.00 -9.11
N MET A 500 8.00 31.35 -8.95
CA MET A 500 8.41 30.18 -9.73
C MET A 500 7.46 29.00 -9.51
N ILE A 501 7.10 28.71 -8.25
CA ILE A 501 6.16 27.64 -7.89
C ILE A 501 4.76 27.94 -8.46
N GLN A 502 4.28 29.19 -8.40
CA GLN A 502 3.00 29.57 -9.03
C GLN A 502 3.03 29.47 -10.56
N ARG A 503 4.14 29.84 -11.22
CA ARG A 503 4.29 29.68 -12.68
C ARG A 503 4.34 28.19 -13.08
N ARG A 504 4.99 27.34 -12.30
CA ARG A 504 5.00 25.88 -12.50
C ARG A 504 3.60 25.27 -12.29
N LYS A 505 2.87 25.66 -11.23
CA LYS A 505 1.47 25.26 -11.01
C LYS A 505 0.53 25.72 -12.13
N LYS A 506 0.69 26.94 -12.65
CA LYS A 506 -0.09 27.42 -13.82
C LYS A 506 0.21 26.63 -15.09
N ARG A 507 1.47 26.25 -15.36
CA ARG A 507 1.83 25.39 -16.50
C ARG A 507 1.23 24.00 -16.36
N PHE A 508 1.27 23.41 -15.16
CA PHE A 508 0.65 22.09 -14.88
C PHE A 508 -0.87 22.11 -15.07
N ILE A 509 -1.57 23.13 -14.55
CA ILE A 509 -3.02 23.25 -14.74
C ILE A 509 -3.37 23.48 -16.22
N SER A 510 -2.54 24.23 -16.95
CA SER A 510 -2.72 24.44 -18.40
C SER A 510 -2.48 23.18 -19.23
N SER A 511 -1.54 22.29 -18.87
CA SER A 511 -1.32 21.02 -19.57
C SER A 511 -2.45 20.02 -19.31
N CYS A 512 -2.97 19.96 -18.07
CA CYS A 512 -4.12 19.11 -17.74
C CYS A 512 -5.40 19.50 -18.49
N PHE A 513 -5.59 20.78 -18.84
CA PHE A 513 -6.79 21.24 -19.56
C PHE A 513 -6.74 20.98 -21.07
N ILE A 514 -5.55 20.89 -21.68
CA ILE A 514 -5.37 20.56 -23.11
C ILE A 514 -5.57 19.05 -23.34
N SER A 515 -5.21 18.21 -22.36
CA SER A 515 -5.37 16.75 -22.41
C SER A 515 -6.84 16.28 -22.52
N ARG A 516 -7.78 16.94 -21.84
CA ARG A 516 -9.20 16.49 -21.80
C ARG A 516 -9.93 16.63 -23.14
N LYS A 517 -9.64 17.65 -23.96
CA LYS A 517 -10.27 17.80 -25.30
C LYS A 517 -9.64 16.89 -26.36
N SER A 518 -8.43 16.37 -26.13
CA SER A 518 -7.74 15.46 -27.04
C SER A 518 -8.21 14.01 -26.90
N LEU A 519 -8.54 13.58 -25.67
CA LEU A 519 -8.89 12.19 -25.35
C LEU A 519 -10.20 11.72 -26.01
N ASP A 520 -11.22 12.57 -26.11
CA ASP A 520 -12.50 12.21 -26.75
C ASP A 520 -12.38 11.98 -28.28
N SER A 521 -11.32 12.50 -28.92
CA SER A 521 -11.04 12.25 -30.34
C SER A 521 -10.22 10.97 -30.60
N VAL A 522 -9.46 10.50 -29.60
CA VAL A 522 -8.57 9.34 -29.73
C VAL A 522 -9.32 8.02 -29.52
N PHE A 523 -10.39 8.01 -28.70
CA PHE A 523 -11.12 6.77 -28.38
C PHE A 523 -12.32 6.47 -29.28
N SER A 524 -12.80 7.43 -30.09
CA SER A 524 -13.93 7.21 -31.01
C SER A 524 -13.57 6.52 -32.34
N GLY A 525 -12.28 6.32 -32.61
CA GLY A 525 -11.76 5.72 -33.86
C GLY A 525 -11.30 4.26 -33.78
N TRP A 526 -11.37 3.59 -32.62
CA TRP A 526 -10.84 2.23 -32.46
C TRP A 526 -11.77 1.16 -33.06
N ARG A 527 -11.73 1.01 -34.39
CA ARG A 527 -11.98 -0.30 -35.02
C ARG A 527 -10.63 -0.99 -35.19
N VAL A 528 -10.42 -2.05 -34.43
CA VAL A 528 -9.28 -2.96 -34.58
C VAL A 528 -9.31 -3.51 -36.02
N PRO A 529 -8.29 -3.24 -36.87
CA PRO A 529 -8.17 -3.91 -38.15
C PRO A 529 -7.86 -5.38 -37.86
N SER A 530 -8.66 -6.31 -38.38
CA SER A 530 -8.36 -7.74 -38.33
C SER A 530 -7.04 -7.98 -39.05
N VAL A 531 -5.98 -8.24 -38.28
CA VAL A 531 -4.68 -8.65 -38.80
C VAL A 531 -4.87 -10.03 -39.43
N GLN A 532 -4.86 -10.08 -40.77
CA GLN A 532 -4.62 -11.31 -41.49
C GLN A 532 -3.14 -11.66 -41.29
N ALA A 533 -2.88 -12.70 -40.50
CA ALA A 533 -1.56 -13.29 -40.39
C ALA A 533 -1.23 -13.98 -41.72
N ASP A 534 -0.31 -13.38 -42.49
CA ASP A 534 0.32 -14.02 -43.64
C ASP A 534 1.21 -15.16 -43.15
N GLY A 535 0.62 -16.36 -43.11
CA GLY A 535 1.33 -17.63 -42.97
C GLY A 535 1.97 -18.02 -44.30
N SER A 536 3.12 -17.44 -44.63
CA SER A 536 3.98 -17.94 -45.71
C SER A 536 4.59 -19.28 -45.28
N LYS A 537 4.11 -20.34 -45.94
CA LYS A 537 4.65 -21.68 -45.92
C LYS A 537 6.11 -21.67 -46.35
N SER A 538 7.02 -22.08 -45.47
CA SER A 538 8.21 -22.83 -45.89
C SER A 538 8.04 -24.25 -45.35
N SER A 539 7.96 -25.17 -46.29
CA SER A 539 7.78 -26.61 -46.11
C SER A 539 9.14 -27.26 -46.38
N ALA A 540 9.34 -28.39 -45.69
CA ALA A 540 10.35 -29.42 -45.94
C ALA A 540 11.70 -29.22 -45.25
N THR A 541 11.76 -29.62 -43.97
CA THR A 541 12.74 -30.57 -43.39
C THR A 541 12.56 -30.60 -41.87
N ASN A 542 11.63 -31.42 -41.36
CA ASN A 542 11.63 -31.89 -39.95
C ASN A 542 10.57 -32.97 -39.65
N GLN A 543 10.20 -33.77 -40.65
CA GLN A 543 9.18 -34.83 -40.51
C GLN A 543 9.78 -36.24 -40.38
N VAL A 544 10.96 -36.37 -39.77
CA VAL A 544 11.65 -37.67 -39.56
C VAL A 544 11.95 -37.98 -38.09
N ILE A 545 11.72 -37.06 -37.15
CA ILE A 545 12.15 -37.27 -35.74
C ILE A 545 10.99 -37.59 -34.78
N LEU A 546 9.71 -37.47 -35.20
CA LEU A 546 8.57 -37.67 -34.29
C LEU A 546 7.87 -39.04 -34.38
N GLU A 547 8.32 -39.96 -35.23
CA GLU A 547 7.74 -41.31 -35.36
C GLU A 547 8.49 -42.41 -34.57
N GLN A 548 9.61 -42.09 -33.92
CA GLN A 548 10.37 -43.07 -33.11
C GLN A 548 10.10 -43.03 -31.59
N GLN A 549 9.20 -42.18 -31.10
CA GLN A 549 8.88 -42.07 -29.67
C GLN A 549 7.48 -42.57 -29.27
N LYS A 550 6.71 -43.14 -30.19
CA LYS A 550 5.37 -43.69 -29.89
C LYS A 550 5.27 -45.22 -29.85
N GLN A 551 6.40 -45.93 -29.86
CA GLN A 551 6.43 -47.40 -29.78
C GLN A 551 6.97 -47.97 -28.45
N ASN A 552 7.33 -47.14 -27.46
CA ASN A 552 7.89 -47.61 -26.18
C ASN A 552 7.03 -47.35 -24.93
N GLU A 553 5.74 -47.00 -25.06
CA GLU A 553 4.86 -46.77 -23.90
C GLU A 553 3.65 -47.71 -23.82
N ASN A 554 3.61 -48.80 -24.61
CA ASN A 554 2.45 -49.71 -24.66
C ASN A 554 2.70 -51.13 -24.10
N GLU A 555 3.78 -51.37 -23.35
CA GLU A 555 4.07 -52.71 -22.79
C GLU A 555 3.97 -52.85 -21.26
N ASP A 556 3.65 -51.79 -20.50
CA ASP A 556 3.61 -51.87 -19.02
C ASP A 556 2.21 -51.80 -18.37
N GLU A 557 1.10 -51.78 -19.13
CA GLU A 557 -0.26 -51.77 -18.55
C GLU A 557 -1.00 -53.11 -18.59
N ASN A 558 -0.31 -54.21 -18.89
CA ASN A 558 -0.95 -55.53 -19.02
C ASN A 558 -0.53 -56.56 -17.97
N GLN A 559 -0.24 -56.13 -16.74
CA GLN A 559 -0.17 -57.01 -15.57
C GLN A 559 -0.52 -56.24 -14.28
N GLN A 560 -1.81 -56.17 -13.91
CA GLN A 560 -2.26 -56.31 -12.50
C GLN A 560 -3.80 -56.23 -12.37
N ASN A 561 -4.38 -57.35 -11.90
CA ASN A 561 -5.62 -57.49 -11.11
C ASN A 561 -6.94 -57.18 -11.85
N ILE A 562 -7.82 -58.13 -12.21
CA ILE A 562 -8.33 -59.34 -11.50
C ILE A 562 -8.55 -59.12 -10.00
N ALA A 563 -9.70 -58.55 -9.66
CA ALA A 563 -10.49 -58.88 -8.46
C ALA A 563 -11.91 -58.29 -8.65
N VAL A 564 -12.85 -59.07 -9.19
CA VAL A 564 -13.94 -59.69 -8.42
C VAL A 564 -14.60 -58.72 -7.43
N ARG A 565 -15.76 -58.16 -7.81
CA ARG A 565 -16.98 -58.33 -7.00
C ARG A 565 -18.24 -58.01 -7.79
N LEU A 566 -19.12 -59.00 -7.78
CA LEU A 566 -20.47 -59.01 -8.28
C LEU A 566 -21.43 -58.22 -7.37
N TYR A 567 -22.55 -57.84 -8.00
CA TYR A 567 -23.93 -57.77 -7.48
C TYR A 567 -24.51 -56.42 -6.97
N PRO A 568 -25.85 -56.25 -7.07
CA PRO A 568 -26.51 -55.16 -7.80
C PRO A 568 -27.52 -54.42 -6.89
N ILE A 569 -28.68 -53.98 -7.42
CA ILE A 569 -29.91 -53.41 -6.79
C ILE A 569 -30.00 -51.89 -7.08
N VAL A 570 -30.84 -51.44 -8.01
CA VAL A 570 -32.30 -51.20 -7.92
C VAL A 570 -32.64 -50.17 -6.83
N GLU A 571 -32.74 -48.90 -7.22
CA GLU A 571 -33.94 -48.03 -7.11
C GLU A 571 -33.66 -46.68 -7.79
#